data_AF-A0AA35VY11-F1
#
_entry.id   AF-A0AA35VY11-F1
#
_cell.length_a   1.000
_cell.length_b   1.000
_cell.length_c   1.000
_cell.angle_alpha   90.00
_cell.angle_beta   90.00
_cell.angle_gamma   90.00
#
_symmetry.space_group_name_H-M   'P 1'
#
loop_
_entity.id
_entity.type
_entity.pdbx_description
1 polymer ?
#
loop_
_entity_poly.entity_id
_entity_poly.type
_entity_poly.pdbx_seq_one_letter_code
_entity_poly.pdbx_strand_id
1 'polypeptide(L)'
;MSMKDVENESHKLYETSGSKFNDTIVFNEVMCQHRKWDLQLDHDATRSRLEYEVGYEESGTNITGSTIKRPTGRDAAKRKEKGKSSYEVVAELRAMSLSRDSEVEAMKKRLELDQQMEQKTYEKELVKMQSLHLNTLLQKEHLSFEEENMKCFLISNFYGN
;
A
#
# COMPACT_ATOMS: atom_id res chain seq x y z
N MET A 1 -13.94 22.63 -23.26
CA MET A 1 -13.05 22.86 -22.11
C MET A 1 -11.64 22.47 -22.52
N SER A 2 -10.68 23.36 -22.30
CA SER A 2 -9.26 23.15 -22.58
C SER A 2 -8.62 22.38 -21.42
N MET A 3 -7.55 21.61 -21.70
CA MET A 3 -6.73 20.98 -20.65
C MET A 3 -6.25 22.01 -19.61
N LYS A 4 -6.01 23.24 -20.06
CA LYS A 4 -5.61 24.37 -19.20
C LYS A 4 -6.72 24.81 -18.24
N ASP A 5 -7.98 24.68 -18.65
CA ASP A 5 -9.13 25.02 -17.83
C ASP A 5 -9.30 23.97 -16.70
N VAL A 6 -9.10 22.69 -17.04
CA VAL A 6 -9.14 21.57 -16.08
C VAL A 6 -8.03 21.68 -15.03
N GLU A 7 -6.80 22.01 -15.46
CA GLU A 7 -5.67 22.26 -14.54
C GLU A 7 -5.98 23.40 -13.56
N ASN A 8 -6.46 24.54 -14.06
CA ASN A 8 -6.78 25.70 -13.21
C ASN A 8 -7.92 25.43 -12.22
N GLU A 9 -8.93 24.69 -12.63
CA GLU A 9 -10.09 24.37 -11.79
C GLU A 9 -9.70 23.38 -10.68
N SER A 10 -8.83 22.42 -11.00
CA SER A 10 -8.25 21.53 -10.00
C SER A 10 -7.42 22.30 -8.97
N HIS A 11 -6.55 23.24 -9.41
CA HIS A 11 -5.74 24.08 -8.52
C HIS A 11 -6.56 24.92 -7.53
N LYS A 12 -7.73 25.44 -7.94
CA LYS A 12 -8.65 26.16 -7.03
C LYS A 12 -9.23 25.28 -5.92
N LEU A 13 -9.51 24.01 -6.22
CA LEU A 13 -9.97 23.04 -5.21
C LEU A 13 -8.84 22.68 -4.23
N TYR A 14 -7.59 22.66 -4.71
CA TYR A 14 -6.41 22.32 -3.90
C TYR A 14 -5.98 23.41 -2.92
N GLU A 15 -6.03 24.70 -3.29
CA GLU A 15 -5.62 25.79 -2.37
C GLU A 15 -6.58 26.01 -1.20
N THR A 16 -7.86 25.67 -1.37
CA THR A 16 -8.91 26.00 -0.37
C THR A 16 -8.92 25.04 0.82
N SER A 17 -8.43 23.80 0.66
CA SER A 17 -8.69 22.74 1.65
C SER A 17 -7.60 22.56 2.71
N GLY A 18 -6.39 23.13 2.54
CA GLY A 18 -5.29 23.07 3.52
C GLY A 18 -4.88 21.64 3.95
N SER A 19 -5.46 20.62 3.34
CA SER A 19 -5.34 19.23 3.70
C SER A 19 -4.30 18.61 2.79
N LYS A 20 -3.21 18.11 3.36
CA LYS A 20 -2.21 17.34 2.62
C LYS A 20 -2.88 16.07 2.12
N PHE A 21 -3.34 16.16 0.88
CA PHE A 21 -3.97 15.08 0.16
C PHE A 21 -3.06 13.85 0.22
N ASN A 22 -3.58 12.75 0.76
CA ASN A 22 -2.90 11.48 0.65
C ASN A 22 -3.20 10.98 -0.76
N ASP A 23 -2.29 11.26 -1.70
CA ASP A 23 -2.39 10.80 -3.10
C ASP A 23 -2.75 9.31 -3.17
N THR A 24 -2.27 8.53 -2.19
CA THR A 24 -2.56 7.12 -2.02
C THR A 24 -4.03 6.82 -1.72
N ILE A 25 -4.72 7.61 -0.90
CA ILE A 25 -6.12 7.37 -0.54
C ILE A 25 -7.02 7.61 -1.76
N VAL A 26 -6.83 8.73 -2.46
CA VAL A 26 -7.67 9.03 -3.62
C VAL A 26 -7.30 8.17 -4.82
N PHE A 27 -6.02 7.84 -5.01
CA PHE A 27 -5.63 6.83 -5.99
C PHE A 27 -6.33 5.50 -5.71
N ASN A 28 -6.29 5.00 -4.47
CA ASN A 28 -6.95 3.74 -4.11
C ASN A 28 -8.47 3.80 -4.29
N GLU A 29 -9.11 4.92 -3.92
CA GLU A 29 -10.55 5.10 -4.07
C GLU A 29 -10.99 5.14 -5.55
N VAL A 30 -10.23 5.86 -6.38
CA VAL A 30 -10.47 5.92 -7.84
C VAL A 30 -10.23 4.55 -8.48
N MET A 31 -9.19 3.82 -8.07
CA MET A 31 -8.92 2.48 -8.58
C MET A 31 -10.00 1.46 -8.15
N CYS A 32 -10.53 1.56 -6.93
CA CYS A 32 -11.65 0.75 -6.45
C CYS A 32 -12.93 0.97 -7.29
N GLN A 33 -13.21 2.22 -7.67
CA GLN A 33 -14.39 2.54 -8.49
C GLN A 33 -14.20 2.21 -9.97
N HIS A 34 -12.95 2.11 -10.45
CA HIS A 34 -12.63 1.88 -11.86
C HIS A 34 -11.86 0.57 -12.04
N ARG A 35 -12.43 -0.55 -11.58
CA ARG A 35 -11.86 -1.92 -11.69
C ARG A 35 -11.40 -2.31 -13.11
N LYS A 36 -11.95 -1.68 -14.15
CA LYS A 36 -11.54 -1.85 -15.57
C LYS A 36 -10.16 -1.26 -15.90
N TRP A 37 -9.62 -0.40 -15.04
CA TRP A 37 -8.29 0.22 -15.17
C TRP A 37 -7.26 -0.45 -14.25
N ASP A 38 -7.69 -1.45 -13.48
CA ASP A 38 -6.80 -2.38 -12.83
C ASP A 38 -6.05 -3.13 -13.93
N LEU A 39 -4.82 -2.71 -14.19
CA LEU A 39 -3.96 -3.37 -15.16
C LEU A 39 -3.71 -4.76 -14.60
N GLN A 40 -4.39 -5.74 -15.19
CA GLN A 40 -4.20 -7.16 -14.94
C GLN A 40 -2.73 -7.47 -15.26
N LEU A 41 -1.87 -7.39 -14.25
CA LEU A 41 -0.48 -7.78 -14.36
C LEU A 41 -0.47 -9.31 -14.30
N ASP A 42 -0.92 -9.93 -15.40
CA ASP A 42 -0.81 -11.38 -15.57
C ASP A 42 0.67 -11.72 -15.51
N HIS A 43 1.02 -12.45 -14.45
CA HIS A 43 2.38 -12.82 -14.09
C HIS A 43 2.91 -13.97 -14.97
N ASP A 44 2.43 -14.07 -16.21
CA ASP A 44 2.65 -15.20 -17.10
C ASP A 44 3.11 -14.74 -18.49
N ALA A 45 4.31 -14.18 -18.53
CA ALA A 45 5.11 -14.08 -19.76
C ALA A 45 6.32 -15.01 -19.66
N THR A 46 6.10 -16.26 -19.24
CA THR A 46 7.03 -17.33 -19.55
C THR A 46 6.62 -17.90 -20.91
N ARG A 47 7.53 -17.81 -21.90
CA ARG A 47 7.55 -18.57 -23.16
C ARG A 47 6.74 -18.00 -24.33
N SER A 48 7.42 -17.24 -25.20
CA SER A 48 7.46 -17.56 -26.64
C SER A 48 8.65 -16.90 -27.36
N ARG A 49 9.69 -17.74 -27.55
CA ARG A 49 10.43 -17.94 -28.81
C ARG A 49 10.96 -16.69 -29.53
N LEU A 50 12.21 -16.33 -29.20
CA LEU A 50 13.10 -15.59 -30.09
C LEU A 50 13.68 -16.58 -31.11
N GLU A 51 13.11 -16.65 -32.30
CA GLU A 51 13.73 -17.32 -33.46
C GLU A 51 13.71 -16.38 -34.65
N TYR A 52 14.81 -15.67 -34.86
CA TYR A 52 15.27 -15.31 -36.19
C TYR A 52 16.79 -15.36 -36.15
N GLU A 53 17.32 -16.46 -36.70
CA GLU A 53 18.73 -16.66 -36.97
C GLU A 53 19.25 -15.59 -37.92
N VAL A 54 20.46 -15.12 -37.60
CA VAL A 54 21.30 -14.27 -38.44
C VAL A 54 21.72 -15.05 -39.67
N GLY A 55 21.19 -14.67 -40.83
CA GLY A 55 21.63 -15.11 -42.16
C GLY A 55 22.27 -13.96 -42.93
N TYR A 56 23.47 -14.21 -43.45
CA TYR A 56 24.40 -13.27 -44.07
C TYR A 56 24.02 -12.84 -45.52
N GLU A 57 24.45 -11.61 -45.86
CA GLU A 57 24.83 -11.04 -47.18
C GLU A 57 23.80 -10.44 -48.17
N GLU A 58 24.11 -9.17 -48.47
CA GLU A 58 24.22 -8.52 -49.78
C GLU A 58 22.98 -8.08 -50.59
N SER A 59 23.05 -6.80 -50.98
CA SER A 59 22.61 -6.20 -52.24
C SER A 59 21.50 -5.13 -52.12
N GLY A 60 21.81 -3.97 -52.69
CA GLY A 60 21.13 -2.70 -52.48
C GLY A 60 19.79 -2.54 -53.20
N THR A 61 19.06 -1.50 -52.81
CA THR A 61 18.65 -0.38 -53.69
C THR A 61 17.69 0.59 -52.96
N ASN A 62 18.15 1.83 -52.82
CA ASN A 62 17.47 3.10 -53.08
C ASN A 62 15.99 3.26 -52.70
N ILE A 63 15.71 4.00 -51.61
CA ILE A 63 14.48 4.81 -51.49
C ILE A 63 14.82 6.18 -50.88
N THR A 64 14.92 7.15 -51.77
CA THR A 64 14.30 8.49 -51.77
C THR A 64 14.29 9.34 -50.49
N GLY A 65 14.86 10.55 -50.63
CA GLY A 65 15.15 11.48 -49.55
C GLY A 65 13.95 12.09 -48.83
N SER A 66 14.18 12.40 -47.56
CA SER A 66 13.43 13.40 -46.80
C SER A 66 14.41 14.20 -45.94
N THR A 67 14.49 15.50 -46.26
CA THR A 67 15.40 16.47 -45.65
C THR A 67 14.95 16.81 -44.23
N ILE A 68 15.58 16.21 -43.23
CA ILE A 68 15.47 16.67 -41.84
C ILE A 68 16.82 17.27 -41.45
N LYS A 69 16.83 18.59 -41.29
CA LYS A 69 18.01 19.35 -40.86
C LYS A 69 18.43 18.91 -39.46
N ARG A 70 19.68 18.46 -39.33
CA ARG A 70 20.33 18.19 -38.04
C ARG A 70 20.57 19.51 -37.31
N PRO A 71 20.22 19.67 -36.02
CA PRO A 71 20.87 20.67 -35.20
C PRO A 71 22.29 20.20 -34.88
N THR A 72 23.26 20.83 -35.51
CA THR A 72 24.67 20.71 -35.14
C THR A 72 24.87 21.44 -33.81
N GLY A 73 24.83 20.68 -32.71
CA GLY A 73 25.28 21.12 -31.39
C GLY A 73 26.46 20.27 -30.95
N ARG A 74 27.69 20.74 -31.23
CA ARG A 74 28.91 20.27 -30.59
C ARG A 74 28.98 20.92 -29.21
N ASP A 75 28.80 20.15 -28.15
CA ASP A 75 29.63 20.31 -26.96
C ASP A 75 29.87 18.92 -26.35
N ALA A 76 31.12 18.46 -26.45
CA ALA A 76 31.55 17.15 -26.02
C ALA A 76 32.47 17.30 -24.81
N ALA A 77 31.91 17.74 -23.69
CA ALA A 77 32.48 17.40 -22.38
C ALA A 77 32.15 15.92 -22.12
N LYS A 78 32.99 15.01 -22.63
CA LYS A 78 32.88 13.57 -22.35
C LYS A 78 33.19 13.29 -20.88
N ARG A 79 32.19 13.44 -20.00
CA ARG A 79 32.18 12.65 -18.78
C ARG A 79 31.83 11.22 -19.19
N LYS A 80 32.84 10.35 -19.18
CA LYS A 80 32.65 8.89 -19.22
C LYS A 80 31.89 8.52 -17.93
N GLU A 81 30.57 8.63 -17.97
CA GLU A 81 29.73 7.96 -16.99
C GLU A 81 29.91 6.47 -17.24
N LYS A 82 30.68 5.83 -16.36
CA LYS A 82 30.95 4.40 -16.41
C LYS A 82 29.62 3.73 -16.07
N GLY A 83 28.87 3.32 -17.10
CA GLY A 83 27.57 2.67 -16.94
C GLY A 83 27.68 1.53 -15.92
N LYS A 84 26.78 1.51 -14.95
CA LYS A 84 26.70 0.47 -13.92
C LYS A 84 26.73 -0.89 -14.59
N SER A 85 27.56 -1.80 -14.09
CA SER A 85 27.55 -3.18 -14.59
C SER A 85 26.21 -3.83 -14.27
N SER A 86 25.73 -4.76 -15.10
CA SER A 86 24.46 -5.47 -14.84
C SER A 86 24.40 -6.09 -13.44
N TYR A 87 25.54 -6.56 -12.94
CA TYR A 87 25.69 -7.08 -11.59
C TYR A 87 25.44 -6.05 -10.48
N GLU A 88 25.92 -4.81 -10.68
CA GLU A 88 25.74 -3.70 -9.74
C GLU A 88 24.26 -3.30 -9.62
N VAL A 89 23.53 -3.27 -10.74
CA VAL A 89 22.09 -2.99 -10.75
C VAL A 89 21.30 -4.09 -10.02
N VAL A 90 21.67 -5.36 -10.23
CA VAL A 90 21.03 -6.49 -9.53
C VAL A 90 21.31 -6.46 -8.02
N ALA A 91 22.53 -6.10 -7.62
CA ALA A 91 22.88 -5.96 -6.21
C ALA A 91 22.10 -4.82 -5.52
N GLU A 92 21.96 -3.68 -6.21
CA GLU A 92 21.18 -2.52 -5.73
C GLU A 92 19.69 -2.88 -5.56
N LEU A 93 19.09 -3.57 -6.53
CA LEU A 93 17.70 -4.05 -6.44
C LEU A 93 17.50 -5.04 -5.29
N ARG A 94 18.47 -5.93 -5.04
CA ARG A 94 18.45 -6.85 -3.90
C ARG A 94 18.50 -6.08 -2.57
N ALA A 95 19.38 -5.09 -2.45
CA ALA A 95 19.48 -4.27 -1.25
C ALA A 95 18.17 -3.49 -0.99
N MET A 96 17.56 -2.93 -2.03
CA MET A 96 16.27 -2.25 -1.94
C MET A 96 15.15 -3.20 -1.47
N SER A 97 15.14 -4.43 -2.00
CA SER A 97 14.15 -5.43 -1.62
C SER A 97 14.26 -5.79 -0.14
N LEU A 98 15.48 -6.04 0.35
CA LEU A 98 15.72 -6.33 1.78
C LEU A 98 15.30 -5.17 2.69
N SER A 99 15.63 -3.94 2.32
CA SER A 99 15.24 -2.75 3.09
C SER A 99 13.72 -2.62 3.16
N ARG A 100 13.02 -2.75 2.02
CA ARG A 100 11.56 -2.69 1.96
C ARG A 100 10.93 -3.81 2.78
N ASP A 101 11.44 -5.03 2.67
CA ASP A 101 10.88 -6.18 3.37
C ASP A 101 11.01 -6.01 4.90
N SER A 102 12.13 -5.42 5.37
CA SER A 102 12.31 -5.09 6.79
C SER A 102 11.34 -4.01 7.28
N GLU A 103 11.03 -3.01 6.45
CA GLU A 103 10.06 -1.96 6.75
C GLU A 103 8.64 -2.54 6.82
N VAL A 104 8.28 -3.41 5.88
CA VAL A 104 6.99 -4.12 5.86
C VAL A 104 6.83 -4.99 7.10
N GLU A 105 7.88 -5.71 7.51
CA GLU A 105 7.84 -6.49 8.75
C GLU A 105 7.64 -5.59 9.98
N ALA A 106 8.33 -4.44 10.03
CA ALA A 106 8.18 -3.47 11.11
C ALA A 106 6.74 -2.89 11.16
N MET A 107 6.15 -2.58 10.01
CA MET A 107 4.76 -2.11 9.93
C MET A 107 3.77 -3.18 10.38
N LYS A 108 3.98 -4.44 9.97
CA LYS A 108 3.15 -5.56 10.41
C LYS A 108 3.18 -5.75 11.93
N LYS A 109 4.37 -5.70 12.54
CA LYS A 109 4.52 -5.81 14.01
C LYS A 109 3.82 -4.66 14.76
N ARG A 110 3.86 -3.44 14.21
CA ARG A 110 3.14 -2.29 14.79
C ARG A 110 1.64 -2.52 14.76
N LEU A 111 1.09 -2.94 13.62
CA LEU A 111 -0.33 -3.22 13.48
C LEU A 111 -0.82 -4.32 14.45
N GLU A 112 -0.04 -5.40 14.57
CA GLU A 112 -0.36 -6.49 15.50
C GLU A 112 -0.33 -6.03 16.97
N LEU A 113 0.63 -5.18 17.33
CA LEU A 113 0.70 -4.59 18.67
C LEU A 113 -0.50 -3.69 18.95
N ASP A 114 -0.88 -2.84 18.00
CA ASP A 114 -2.04 -1.94 18.14
C ASP A 114 -3.33 -2.74 18.34
N GLN A 115 -3.51 -3.82 17.56
CA GLN A 115 -4.65 -4.73 17.71
C GLN A 115 -4.66 -5.43 19.07
N GLN A 116 -3.52 -5.91 19.57
CA GLN A 116 -3.43 -6.50 20.90
C GLN A 116 -3.74 -5.49 22.01
N MET A 117 -3.27 -4.26 21.87
CA MET A 117 -3.53 -3.18 22.83
C MET A 117 -5.01 -2.81 22.87
N GLU A 118 -5.65 -2.75 21.71
CA GLU A 118 -7.09 -2.53 21.60
C GLU A 118 -7.88 -3.68 22.24
N GLN A 119 -7.57 -4.93 21.92
CA GLN A 119 -8.22 -6.09 22.53
C GLN A 119 -8.05 -6.11 24.06
N LYS A 120 -6.84 -5.91 24.57
CA LYS A 120 -6.57 -5.83 26.02
C LYS A 120 -7.34 -4.69 26.68
N THR A 121 -7.60 -3.60 25.96
CA THR A 121 -8.39 -2.48 26.48
C THR A 121 -9.85 -2.86 26.60
N TYR A 122 -10.43 -3.50 25.58
CA TYR A 122 -11.80 -4.02 25.64
C TYR A 122 -11.97 -5.06 26.75
N GLU A 123 -11.04 -6.00 26.89
CA GLU A 123 -11.08 -7.02 27.95
C GLU A 123 -11.06 -6.37 29.35
N LYS A 124 -10.19 -5.38 29.58
CA LYS A 124 -10.14 -4.64 30.85
C LYS A 124 -11.45 -3.91 31.16
N GLU A 125 -12.05 -3.25 30.16
CA GLU A 125 -13.30 -2.52 30.36
C GLU A 125 -14.47 -3.49 30.61
N LEU A 126 -14.49 -4.64 29.92
CA LEU A 126 -15.48 -5.70 30.15
C LEU A 126 -15.39 -6.23 31.59
N VAL A 127 -14.18 -6.55 32.05
CA VAL A 127 -13.94 -7.01 33.43
C VAL A 127 -14.39 -5.97 34.45
N LYS A 128 -14.10 -4.69 34.20
CA LYS A 128 -14.53 -3.58 35.07
C LYS A 128 -16.05 -3.44 35.11
N MET A 129 -16.72 -3.54 33.97
CA MET A 129 -18.17 -3.47 33.87
C MET A 129 -18.84 -4.67 34.58
N GLN A 130 -18.32 -5.87 34.38
CA GLN A 130 -18.77 -7.08 35.07
C GLN A 130 -18.58 -6.97 36.60
N SER A 131 -17.45 -6.40 37.04
CA SER A 131 -17.19 -6.17 38.47
C SER A 131 -18.17 -5.15 39.06
N LEU A 132 -18.42 -4.04 38.36
CA LEU A 132 -19.42 -3.05 38.75
C LEU A 132 -20.82 -3.68 38.86
N HIS A 133 -21.19 -4.51 37.89
CA HIS A 133 -22.48 -5.17 37.88
C HIS A 133 -22.61 -6.14 39.06
N LEU A 134 -21.58 -6.97 39.33
CA LEU A 134 -21.56 -7.84 40.50
C LEU A 134 -21.68 -7.05 41.81
N ASN A 135 -20.92 -5.97 41.96
CA ASN A 135 -21.02 -5.10 43.13
C ASN A 135 -22.42 -4.52 43.32
N THR A 136 -23.10 -4.17 42.22
CA THR A 136 -24.49 -3.70 42.25
C THR A 136 -25.42 -4.79 42.78
N LEU A 137 -25.29 -6.02 42.28
CA LEU A 137 -26.11 -7.16 42.75
C LEU A 137 -25.84 -7.49 44.23
N LEU A 138 -24.60 -7.38 44.69
CA LEU A 138 -24.23 -7.62 46.09
C LEU A 138 -24.80 -6.58 47.07
N GLN A 139 -25.12 -5.37 46.59
CA GLN A 139 -25.71 -4.31 47.41
C GLN A 139 -27.24 -4.39 47.50
N LYS A 140 -27.90 -5.17 46.66
CA LYS A 140 -29.36 -5.33 46.68
C LYS A 140 -29.79 -6.30 47.78
N GLU A 141 -30.76 -5.89 48.58
CA GLU A 141 -31.34 -6.73 49.65
C GLU A 141 -32.23 -7.85 49.09
N HIS A 142 -32.91 -7.58 47.96
CA HIS A 142 -33.75 -8.55 47.26
C HIS A 142 -33.35 -8.62 45.80
N LEU A 143 -32.93 -9.82 45.38
CA LEU A 143 -32.59 -10.14 44.00
C LEU A 143 -33.74 -10.91 43.36
N SER A 144 -34.01 -10.63 42.09
CA SER A 144 -34.88 -11.50 41.30
C SER A 144 -34.20 -12.85 41.07
N PHE A 145 -34.97 -13.87 40.69
CA PHE A 145 -34.40 -15.17 40.34
C PHE A 145 -33.34 -15.08 39.22
N GLU A 146 -33.56 -14.21 38.23
CA GLU A 146 -32.62 -13.97 37.13
C GLU A 146 -31.35 -13.25 37.62
N GLU A 147 -31.49 -12.29 38.52
CA GLU A 147 -30.37 -11.57 39.12
C GLU A 147 -29.50 -12.47 40.00
N GLU A 148 -30.10 -13.41 40.74
CA GLU A 148 -29.34 -14.38 41.53
C GLU A 148 -28.53 -15.32 40.62
N ASN A 149 -29.11 -15.79 39.52
CA ASN A 149 -28.39 -16.58 38.52
C ASN A 149 -27.22 -15.80 37.91
N MET A 150 -27.44 -14.52 37.57
CA MET A 150 -26.40 -13.66 37.01
C MET A 150 -25.30 -13.38 38.02
N LYS A 151 -25.64 -13.13 39.29
CA LYS A 151 -24.69 -12.98 40.39
C LYS A 151 -23.84 -14.23 40.56
N CYS A 152 -24.44 -15.42 40.59
CA CYS A 152 -23.71 -16.69 40.65
C CYS A 152 -22.76 -16.87 39.47
N PHE A 153 -23.20 -16.55 38.24
CA PHE A 153 -22.36 -16.59 37.04
C PHE A 153 -21.15 -15.64 37.15
N LEU A 154 -21.38 -14.40 37.58
CA LEU A 154 -20.30 -13.42 37.76
C LEU A 154 -19.33 -13.81 38.87
N ILE A 155 -19.83 -14.31 40.00
CA ILE A 155 -18.99 -14.82 41.10
C ILE A 155 -18.10 -15.96 40.59
N SER A 156 -18.66 -16.91 39.84
CA SER A 156 -17.90 -18.01 39.24
C SER A 156 -16.83 -17.51 38.26
N ASN A 157 -17.15 -16.51 37.42
CA ASN A 157 -16.17 -15.91 36.50
C ASN A 157 -15.01 -15.20 37.23
N PHE A 158 -15.26 -14.58 38.39
CA PHE A 158 -14.23 -13.82 39.11
C PHE A 158 -13.40 -14.66 40.10
N TYR A 159 -14.04 -15.60 40.79
CA TYR A 159 -13.42 -16.31 41.92
C TYR A 159 -13.17 -17.79 41.63
N GLY A 160 -13.67 -18.32 40.51
CA GLY A 160 -13.70 -19.75 40.27
C GLY A 160 -14.66 -20.48 41.23
N ASN A 161 -15.06 -21.68 40.85
CA ASN A 161 -15.73 -22.61 41.77
C ASN A 161 -14.70 -23.50 42.46
#